data_AF-A0AA89AZN4-F1
#
_entry.id   AF-A0AA89AZN4-F1
#
_cell.length_a   1.000
_cell.length_b   1.000
_cell.length_c   1.000
_cell.angle_alpha   90.00
_cell.angle_beta   90.00
_cell.angle_gamma   90.00
#
_symmetry.space_group_name_H-M   'P 1'
#
loop_
_entity.id
_entity.type
_entity.pdbx_description
1 polymer ?
#
loop_
_entity_poly.entity_id
_entity_poly.type
_entity_poly.pdbx_seq_one_letter_code
_entity_poly.pdbx_strand_id
1 'polypeptide(L)'
;MQCKDKFLLQSTTVPPHTDVDELPQDTFNKDSGKTLEECKLKVVYITPHSAPGNSEDGFKRSPDAGTMGRSASFDDNQALQRLKDERDAAVRQTQQLQQDLELLKRRKNRKNDQGFSVKFAFFVALIGIMVGFLLNLLLSSPSTD
;
A
#
# COMPACT_ATOMS: atom_id res chain seq x y z
N MET A 1 -28.56 -3.87 23.58
CA MET A 1 -28.42 -2.42 23.34
C MET A 1 -28.11 -2.20 21.87
N GLN A 2 -28.77 -1.25 21.21
CA GLN A 2 -28.39 -0.83 19.85
C GLN A 2 -27.77 0.56 19.95
N CYS A 3 -26.50 0.69 19.56
CA CYS A 3 -25.83 1.99 19.47
C CYS A 3 -26.47 2.80 18.34
N LYS A 4 -26.75 4.08 18.57
CA LYS A 4 -27.25 5.01 17.54
C LYS A 4 -26.16 5.96 17.03
N ASP A 5 -24.96 5.83 17.58
CA ASP A 5 -23.84 6.68 17.26
C ASP A 5 -23.39 6.46 15.81
N LYS A 6 -22.86 7.53 15.23
CA LYS A 6 -22.37 7.55 13.86
C LYS A 6 -21.02 8.25 13.83
N PHE A 7 -20.07 7.66 13.12
CA PHE A 7 -18.80 8.31 12.82
C PHE A 7 -18.87 8.89 11.41
N LEU A 8 -18.23 10.03 11.21
CA LEU A 8 -18.01 10.61 9.88
C LEU A 8 -16.50 10.59 9.65
N LEU A 9 -16.07 9.87 8.62
CA LEU A 9 -14.70 9.92 8.12
C LEU A 9 -14.67 10.91 6.97
N GLN A 10 -13.76 11.88 7.03
CA GLN A 10 -13.52 12.83 5.96
C GLN A 10 -12.06 12.69 5.52
N SER A 11 -11.83 12.58 4.21
CA SER A 11 -10.49 12.49 3.63
C SER A 11 -10.37 13.45 2.45
N THR A 12 -9.17 14.03 2.31
CA THR A 12 -8.82 14.87 1.16
C THR A 12 -7.37 14.61 0.77
N THR A 13 -7.04 14.88 -0.47
CA THR A 13 -5.68 14.72 -0.99
C THR A 13 -4.86 15.96 -0.66
N VAL A 14 -3.69 15.75 -0.06
CA VAL A 14 -2.73 16.81 0.25
C VAL A 14 -1.47 16.67 -0.61
N PRO A 15 -0.78 17.77 -0.95
CA PRO A 15 0.48 17.71 -1.69
C PRO A 15 1.54 16.87 -0.96
N PRO A 16 2.46 16.23 -1.70
CA PRO A 16 3.58 15.51 -1.10
C PRO A 16 4.43 16.44 -0.21
N HIS A 17 4.90 15.94 0.92
CA HIS A 17 5.74 16.68 1.91
C HIS A 17 5.04 17.79 2.69
N THR A 18 3.71 17.85 2.67
CA THR A 18 2.95 18.75 3.57
C THR A 18 3.11 18.28 5.01
N ASP A 19 3.53 19.16 5.91
CA ASP A 19 3.56 18.88 7.35
C ASP A 19 2.14 18.88 7.92
N VAL A 20 1.86 17.99 8.86
CA VAL A 20 0.55 17.89 9.53
C VAL A 20 0.24 19.16 10.30
N ASP A 21 1.26 19.80 10.88
CA ASP A 21 1.12 21.06 11.62
C ASP A 21 0.88 22.27 10.71
N GLU A 22 1.19 22.17 9.41
CA GLU A 22 1.02 23.24 8.42
C GLU A 22 -0.31 23.11 7.64
N LEU A 23 -1.17 22.16 7.98
CA LEU A 23 -2.45 21.98 7.30
C LEU A 23 -3.33 23.23 7.46
N PRO A 24 -3.76 23.86 6.34
CA PRO A 24 -4.68 24.99 6.39
C PRO A 24 -5.96 24.63 7.14
N GLN A 25 -6.51 25.55 7.93
CA GLN A 25 -7.79 25.33 8.63
C GLN A 25 -8.95 25.07 7.65
N ASP A 26 -8.82 25.46 6.39
CA ASP A 26 -9.80 25.26 5.33
C ASP A 26 -9.69 23.89 4.61
N THR A 27 -8.78 23.01 5.04
CA THR A 27 -8.48 21.74 4.37
C THR A 27 -9.71 20.86 4.16
N PHE A 28 -10.64 20.87 5.11
CA PHE A 28 -11.87 20.07 5.07
C PHE A 28 -13.10 20.90 4.69
N ASN A 29 -12.95 22.14 4.23
CA ASN A 29 -14.07 22.96 3.76
C ASN A 29 -14.47 22.56 2.33
N LYS A 30 -15.76 22.28 2.17
CA LYS A 30 -16.37 21.80 0.92
C LYS A 30 -16.29 22.79 -0.25
N ASP A 31 -16.05 24.07 0.05
CA ASP A 31 -16.09 25.17 -0.93
C ASP A 31 -14.71 25.50 -1.52
N SER A 32 -13.65 24.81 -1.08
CA SER A 32 -12.25 25.11 -1.40
C SER A 32 -11.77 24.62 -2.78
N GLY A 33 -12.66 24.02 -3.59
CA GLY A 33 -12.32 23.42 -4.88
C GLY A 33 -11.50 22.12 -4.79
N LYS A 34 -11.20 21.64 -3.57
CA LYS A 34 -10.53 20.37 -3.28
C LYS A 34 -11.53 19.22 -3.27
N THR A 35 -11.10 18.02 -3.66
CA THR A 35 -11.93 16.81 -3.55
C THR A 35 -11.95 16.36 -2.08
N LEU A 36 -13.13 16.46 -1.46
CA LEU A 36 -13.41 15.97 -0.12
C LEU A 36 -14.28 14.71 -0.23
N GLU A 37 -13.77 13.60 0.30
CA GLU A 37 -14.50 12.34 0.37
C GLU A 37 -15.05 12.15 1.78
N GLU A 38 -16.34 11.85 1.89
CA GLU A 38 -17.02 11.66 3.17
C GLU A 38 -17.61 10.25 3.26
N CYS A 39 -17.35 9.56 4.37
CA CYS A 39 -17.88 8.23 4.64
C CYS A 39 -18.53 8.18 6.03
N LYS A 40 -19.83 7.87 6.07
CA LYS A 40 -20.61 7.80 7.33
C LYS A 40 -20.72 6.36 7.80
N LEU A 41 -20.14 6.09 8.96
CA LEU A 41 -20.04 4.76 9.55
C LEU A 41 -21.03 4.63 10.71
N LYS A 42 -21.70 3.48 10.80
CA LYS A 42 -22.62 3.14 11.91
C LYS A 42 -21.89 2.29 12.94
N VAL A 43 -22.16 2.54 14.23
CA VAL A 43 -21.63 1.72 15.33
C VAL A 43 -22.52 0.51 15.58
N VAL A 44 -21.91 -0.67 15.61
CA VAL A 44 -22.57 -1.93 15.96
C VAL A 44 -21.81 -2.59 17.10
N TYR A 45 -22.51 -2.93 18.18
CA TYR A 45 -21.92 -3.70 19.27
C TYR A 45 -21.95 -5.19 18.91
N ILE A 46 -20.79 -5.82 19.02
CA ILE A 46 -20.61 -7.24 18.78
C ILE A 46 -20.39 -7.91 20.14
N THR A 47 -21.24 -8.87 20.49
CA THR A 47 -21.01 -9.74 21.64
C THR A 47 -19.93 -10.74 21.26
N PRO A 48 -18.83 -10.89 22.02
CA PRO A 48 -17.83 -11.91 21.72
C PRO A 48 -18.52 -13.28 21.77
N HIS A 49 -18.46 -14.01 20.66
CA HIS A 49 -19.00 -15.36 20.58
C HIS A 49 -18.32 -16.22 21.65
N SER A 50 -19.10 -16.75 22.59
CA SER A 50 -18.68 -17.88 23.39
C SER A 50 -18.22 -18.97 22.43
N ALA A 51 -17.01 -19.49 22.64
CA ALA A 51 -16.43 -20.58 21.87
C ALA A 51 -17.47 -21.69 21.61
N PRO A 52 -17.41 -22.40 20.46
CA PRO A 52 -18.29 -23.52 20.20
C PRO A 52 -17.98 -24.63 21.20
N GLY A 53 -18.66 -24.56 22.34
CA GLY A 53 -18.73 -25.64 23.31
C GLY A 53 -19.57 -26.74 22.70
N ASN A 54 -18.89 -27.82 22.33
CA ASN A 54 -19.46 -29.12 22.07
C ASN A 54 -20.42 -29.51 23.22
N SER A 55 -21.73 -29.50 22.96
CA SER A 55 -22.70 -30.28 23.73
C SER A 55 -23.99 -30.42 22.92
N GLU A 56 -24.05 -31.54 22.24
CA GLU A 56 -25.26 -32.32 22.00
C GLU A 56 -26.02 -32.41 23.33
N ASP A 57 -27.14 -31.71 23.48
CA ASP A 57 -28.36 -32.30 24.07
C ASP A 57 -29.48 -31.26 24.16
N GLY A 58 -30.68 -31.75 23.83
CA GLY A 58 -31.88 -30.95 23.70
C GLY A 58 -32.37 -30.39 25.03
N PHE A 59 -32.73 -29.11 25.03
CA PHE A 59 -33.66 -28.61 26.03
C PHE A 59 -34.56 -27.51 25.47
N LYS A 60 -35.82 -27.89 25.24
CA LYS A 60 -36.97 -27.01 24.99
C LYS A 60 -37.15 -26.08 26.20
N ARG A 61 -37.13 -24.75 25.99
CA ARG A 61 -37.86 -23.79 26.84
C ARG A 61 -38.48 -22.69 25.97
N SER A 62 -39.74 -22.38 26.31
CA SER A 62 -40.81 -21.70 25.57
C SER A 62 -40.48 -20.42 24.79
N PRO A 63 -41.30 -20.09 23.77
CA PRO A 63 -41.32 -18.77 23.15
C PRO A 63 -42.34 -17.90 23.90
N ASP A 64 -41.90 -16.94 24.71
CA ASP A 64 -42.76 -15.82 25.09
C ASP A 64 -41.94 -14.55 25.33
N ALA A 65 -42.46 -13.47 24.73
CA ALA A 65 -42.03 -12.06 24.81
C ALA A 65 -40.67 -11.67 24.20
N GLY A 66 -40.69 -11.12 22.97
CA GLY A 66 -39.70 -10.14 22.52
C GLY A 66 -39.04 -10.31 21.14
N THR A 67 -39.50 -11.23 20.29
CA THR A 67 -38.86 -11.57 18.99
C THR A 67 -39.16 -10.59 17.86
N MET A 68 -38.88 -9.29 18.05
CA MET A 68 -38.95 -8.31 16.94
C MET A 68 -37.63 -7.56 16.68
N GLY A 69 -36.56 -7.83 17.46
CA GLY A 69 -35.28 -7.13 17.30
C GLY A 69 -34.04 -8.00 17.04
N ARG A 70 -34.18 -9.34 16.99
CA ARG A 70 -33.01 -10.26 16.98
C ARG A 70 -32.55 -10.67 15.58
N SER A 71 -33.44 -10.70 14.59
CA SER A 71 -33.11 -11.10 13.21
C SER A 71 -32.18 -10.11 12.51
N ALA A 72 -32.45 -8.81 12.63
CA ALA A 72 -31.59 -7.78 12.03
C ALA A 72 -30.15 -7.82 12.57
N SER A 73 -29.98 -8.08 13.88
CA SER A 73 -28.66 -8.10 14.49
C SER A 73 -27.81 -9.31 14.07
N PHE A 74 -28.43 -10.47 13.81
CA PHE A 74 -27.66 -11.67 13.46
C PHE A 74 -27.09 -11.58 12.04
N ASP A 75 -27.90 -11.03 11.13
CA ASP A 75 -27.52 -10.82 9.73
C ASP A 75 -26.43 -9.75 9.58
N ASP A 76 -26.58 -8.61 10.30
CA ASP A 76 -25.57 -7.54 10.35
C ASP A 76 -24.21 -8.06 10.88
N ASN A 77 -24.22 -8.91 11.91
CA ASN A 77 -23.00 -9.48 12.48
C ASN A 77 -22.33 -10.49 11.53
N GLN A 78 -23.12 -11.31 10.83
CA GLN A 78 -22.59 -12.25 9.83
C GLN A 78 -21.99 -11.51 8.62
N ALA A 79 -22.66 -10.48 8.13
CA ALA A 79 -22.14 -9.63 7.05
C ALA A 79 -20.86 -8.89 7.47
N LEU A 80 -20.81 -8.35 8.69
CA LEU A 80 -19.60 -7.73 9.26
C LEU A 80 -18.45 -8.73 9.40
N GLN A 81 -18.72 -9.97 9.78
CA GLN A 81 -17.70 -10.99 9.92
C GLN A 81 -17.09 -11.36 8.57
N ARG A 82 -17.90 -11.51 7.52
CA ARG A 82 -17.42 -11.69 6.15
C ARG A 82 -16.57 -10.51 5.68
N LEU A 83 -17.03 -9.29 5.90
CA LEU A 83 -16.28 -8.08 5.56
C LEU A 83 -14.95 -7.99 6.32
N LYS A 84 -14.91 -8.45 7.58
CA LYS A 84 -13.70 -8.51 8.39
C LYS A 84 -12.70 -9.52 7.82
N ASP A 85 -13.17 -10.71 7.47
CA ASP A 85 -12.34 -11.76 6.88
C ASP A 85 -11.77 -11.33 5.52
N GLU A 86 -12.59 -10.69 4.67
CA GLU A 86 -12.16 -10.12 3.39
C GLU A 86 -11.12 -9.00 3.58
N ARG A 87 -11.33 -8.11 4.56
CA ARG A 87 -10.39 -7.05 4.91
C ARG A 87 -9.07 -7.64 5.42
N ASP A 88 -9.11 -8.66 6.28
CA ASP A 88 -7.92 -9.34 6.77
C ASP A 88 -7.15 -10.03 5.63
N ALA A 89 -7.86 -10.60 4.64
CA ALA A 89 -7.24 -11.15 3.43
C ALA A 89 -6.56 -10.06 2.58
N ALA A 90 -7.22 -8.91 2.37
CA ALA A 90 -6.65 -7.79 1.62
C ALA A 90 -5.42 -7.17 2.33
N VAL A 91 -5.45 -7.09 3.66
CA VAL A 91 -4.29 -6.64 4.46
C VAL A 91 -3.10 -7.57 4.28
N ARG A 92 -3.31 -8.89 4.24
CA ARG A 92 -2.22 -9.84 3.98
C ARG A 92 -1.63 -9.67 2.58
N GLN A 93 -2.48 -9.45 1.57
CA GLN A 93 -2.02 -9.20 0.20
C GLN A 93 -1.18 -7.92 0.09
N THR A 94 -1.62 -6.84 0.72
CA THR A 94 -0.87 -5.57 0.71
C THR A 94 0.47 -5.68 1.42
N GLN A 95 0.55 -6.42 2.54
CA GLN A 95 1.82 -6.71 3.21
C GLN A 95 2.76 -7.52 2.31
N GLN A 96 2.26 -8.53 1.61
CA GLN A 96 3.06 -9.32 0.68
C GLN A 96 3.60 -8.46 -0.47
N LEU A 97 2.77 -7.59 -1.04
CA LEU A 97 3.19 -6.65 -2.09
C LEU A 97 4.27 -5.67 -1.60
N GLN A 98 4.15 -5.17 -0.36
CA GLN A 98 5.18 -4.32 0.24
C GLN A 98 6.50 -5.06 0.38
N GLN A 99 6.47 -6.32 0.84
CA GLN A 99 7.67 -7.15 0.95
C GLN A 99 8.32 -7.41 -0.43
N ASP A 100 7.52 -7.70 -1.46
CA ASP A 100 8.01 -7.90 -2.82
C ASP A 100 8.62 -6.61 -3.40
N LEU A 101 8.04 -5.45 -3.12
CA LEU A 101 8.60 -4.14 -3.49
C LEU A 101 9.93 -3.87 -2.79
N GLU A 102 10.05 -4.20 -1.50
CA GLU A 102 11.32 -4.06 -0.77
C GLU A 102 12.42 -4.95 -1.35
N LEU A 103 12.08 -6.20 -1.70
CA LEU A 103 13.00 -7.12 -2.35
C LEU A 103 13.45 -6.61 -3.73
N LEU A 104 12.50 -6.13 -4.55
CA LEU A 104 12.80 -5.55 -5.86
C LEU A 104 13.61 -4.25 -5.75
N LYS A 105 13.31 -3.40 -4.77
CA LYS A 105 14.08 -2.18 -4.47
C LYS A 105 15.52 -2.53 -4.09
N ARG A 106 15.74 -3.55 -3.24
CA ARG A 106 17.08 -4.02 -2.86
C ARG A 106 17.83 -4.63 -4.06
N ARG A 107 17.13 -5.37 -4.92
CA ARG A 107 17.71 -5.94 -6.15
C ARG A 107 18.07 -4.87 -7.18
N LYS A 108 17.23 -3.85 -7.36
CA LYS A 108 17.50 -2.69 -8.20
C LYS A 108 18.71 -1.91 -7.68
N ASN A 109 18.81 -1.72 -6.36
CA ASN A 109 19.96 -1.05 -5.76
C ASN A 109 21.28 -1.78 -6.04
N ARG A 110 21.27 -3.13 -6.06
CA ARG A 110 22.43 -3.96 -6.46
C ARG A 110 22.72 -3.97 -7.95
N LYS A 111 21.73 -3.70 -8.81
CA LYS A 111 21.91 -3.63 -10.27
C LYS A 111 22.41 -2.26 -10.74
N ASN A 112 22.22 -1.21 -9.94
CA ASN A 112 22.76 0.12 -10.24
C ASN A 112 24.30 0.15 -10.20
N ASP A 113 24.97 -0.84 -9.63
CA ASP A 113 26.43 -1.00 -9.68
C ASP A 113 26.93 -1.55 -11.03
N GLN A 114 26.04 -1.81 -12.00
CA GLN A 114 26.36 -2.31 -13.33
C GLN A 114 26.34 -1.20 -14.39
N GLY A 115 26.91 -0.05 -14.05
CA GLY A 115 27.23 1.01 -15.01
C GLY A 115 28.62 0.80 -15.60
N PHE A 116 28.71 0.70 -16.93
CA PHE A 116 29.92 0.59 -17.75
C PHE A 116 30.78 -0.68 -17.52
N SER A 117 30.91 -1.51 -18.56
CA SER A 117 31.83 -2.66 -18.51
C SER A 117 33.27 -2.15 -18.47
N VAL A 118 33.95 -2.31 -17.33
CA VAL A 118 35.38 -1.94 -17.18
C VAL A 118 36.25 -2.58 -18.27
N LYS A 119 35.88 -3.79 -18.73
CA LYS A 119 36.55 -4.43 -19.88
C LYS A 119 36.37 -3.62 -21.16
N PHE A 120 35.16 -3.17 -21.45
CA PHE A 120 34.87 -2.31 -22.62
C PHE A 120 35.63 -0.98 -22.54
N ALA A 121 35.70 -0.35 -21.35
CA ALA A 121 36.51 0.83 -21.10
C ALA A 121 37.97 0.62 -21.53
N PHE A 122 38.53 -0.51 -21.11
CA PHE A 122 39.91 -0.88 -21.39
C PHE A 122 40.16 -1.07 -22.89
N PHE A 123 39.25 -1.75 -23.59
CA PHE A 123 39.34 -1.91 -25.05
C PHE A 123 39.30 -0.56 -25.78
N VAL A 124 38.35 0.32 -25.43
CA VAL A 124 38.24 1.65 -26.06
C VAL A 124 39.48 2.50 -25.78
N ALA A 125 40.02 2.45 -24.56
CA ALA A 125 41.25 3.16 -24.21
C ALA A 125 42.46 2.66 -25.00
N LEU A 126 42.64 1.34 -25.12
CA LEU A 126 43.73 0.75 -25.93
C LEU A 126 43.62 1.12 -27.41
N ILE A 127 42.41 1.08 -27.97
CA ILE A 127 42.17 1.48 -29.38
C ILE A 127 42.52 2.96 -29.55
N GLY A 128 42.09 3.83 -28.63
CA GLY A 128 42.40 5.26 -28.67
C GLY A 128 43.90 5.54 -28.58
N ILE A 129 44.62 4.84 -27.70
CA ILE A 129 46.08 4.95 -27.60
C ILE A 129 46.75 4.49 -28.90
N MET A 130 46.35 3.34 -29.45
CA MET A 130 46.91 2.84 -30.71
C MET A 130 46.68 3.81 -31.87
N VAL A 131 45.45 4.28 -32.06
CA VAL A 131 45.10 5.24 -33.12
C VAL A 131 45.82 6.57 -32.91
N GLY A 132 45.90 7.06 -31.67
CA GLY A 132 46.63 8.29 -31.33
C GLY A 132 48.13 8.16 -31.62
N PHE A 133 48.73 7.01 -31.30
CA PHE A 133 50.13 6.73 -31.58
C PHE A 133 50.40 6.61 -33.09
N LEU A 134 49.48 5.95 -33.82
CA LEU A 134 49.51 5.86 -35.29
C LEU A 134 49.42 7.23 -35.95
N LEU A 135 48.48 8.08 -35.51
CA LEU A 135 48.36 9.45 -36.00
C LEU A 135 49.60 10.29 -35.64
N ASN A 136 50.14 10.15 -34.43
CA ASN A 136 51.36 10.85 -34.04
C ASN A 136 52.57 10.43 -34.90
N LEU A 137 52.71 9.14 -35.23
CA LEU A 137 53.73 8.67 -36.16
C LEU A 137 53.49 9.18 -37.58
N LEU A 138 52.25 9.17 -38.04
CA LEU A 138 51.88 9.57 -39.40
C LEU A 138 52.07 11.08 -39.62
N LEU A 139 51.72 11.90 -38.62
CA LEU A 139 51.95 13.35 -38.64
C LEU A 139 53.40 13.74 -38.33
N SER A 140 54.18 12.85 -37.68
CA SER A 140 55.61 13.08 -37.43
C SER A 140 56.51 12.63 -38.59
N SER A 141 55.95 12.05 -39.67
CA SER A 141 56.76 11.73 -40.85
C SER A 141 57.13 13.05 -41.55
N PRO A 142 58.42 13.43 -41.63
CA PRO A 142 58.81 14.61 -42.38
C PRO A 142 58.48 14.36 -43.85
N SER A 143 57.80 15.31 -44.47
CA SER A 143 57.68 15.38 -45.93
C SER A 143 59.08 15.52 -46.50
N THR A 144 59.67 14.41 -46.92
CA THR A 144 60.88 14.38 -47.74
C THR A 144 60.51 14.84 -49.13
N ASP A 145 60.87 16.09 -49.43
CA ASP A 145 61.18 16.59 -50.77
C ASP A 145 62.16 15.64 -51.49
#